data_AF-A0A928IGQ8-F1
#
_entry.id   AF-A0A928IGQ8-F1
#
_cell.length_a   1.000
_cell.length_b   1.000
_cell.length_c   1.000
_cell.angle_alpha   90.00
_cell.angle_beta   90.00
_cell.angle_gamma   90.00
#
_symmetry.space_group_name_H-M   'P 1'
#
loop_
_entity.id
_entity.type
_entity.pdbx_description
1 polymer ?
#
loop_
_entity_poly.entity_id
_entity_poly.type
_entity_poly.pdbx_seq_one_letter_code
_entity_poly.pdbx_strand_id
1 'polypeptide(L)'
;MNVDGTNVDIYSDIGASSSKFVIERVKTGTYQGLYLIRYGNQYLAHNTSNNNVYVTSSKSAAAYWSFMAVEKRSAEFFCHDYWYTDEENIQRHFDSSLNYDYFETTFDSLNYDAISYENKRAAILYESLGENDDIFVFMGHGTNGAIFSTTTRDIATGCILANSNMNYYIVYSYYISNFDENQLALNRCVLYLGCSTGLDYTNSQGTYNLVDATFEKGAHFVLGTTETIYDIQGNPWLEYFLDSINEGSTIQEAIAYANWSLGNVQIPCGKDENGDTIYRTVYGLPIYSVGDGTQYLNIE
;
A
#
# COMPACT_ATOMS: atom_id res chain seq x y z
N MET A 1 28.76 18.64 4.24
CA MET A 1 27.71 17.88 3.51
C MET A 1 27.83 18.29 2.05
N ASN A 2 28.02 17.34 1.13
CA ASN A 2 28.04 17.59 -0.31
C ASN A 2 26.81 16.94 -0.91
N VAL A 3 26.25 17.55 -1.94
CA VAL A 3 25.08 17.05 -2.65
C VAL A 3 25.48 17.08 -4.11
N ASP A 4 26.36 16.15 -4.49
CA ASP A 4 26.70 15.92 -5.89
C ASP A 4 25.80 14.79 -6.42
N GLY A 5 24.91 15.12 -7.37
CA GLY A 5 23.98 14.16 -7.97
C GLY A 5 22.72 13.91 -7.14
N THR A 6 22.21 12.67 -7.15
CA THR A 6 20.99 12.22 -6.44
C THR A 6 21.24 11.82 -4.98
N ASN A 7 22.48 11.90 -4.49
CA ASN A 7 22.88 11.43 -3.17
C ASN A 7 23.10 12.59 -2.17
N VAL A 8 22.71 12.36 -0.91
CA VAL A 8 23.02 13.26 0.21
C VAL A 8 24.21 12.72 0.98
N ASP A 9 25.40 13.28 0.76
CA ASP A 9 26.60 12.87 1.49
C ASP A 9 26.79 13.69 2.77
N ILE A 10 26.55 13.04 3.90
CA ILE A 10 26.70 13.63 5.24
C ILE A 10 28.16 13.55 5.72
N TYR A 11 28.97 14.52 5.33
CA TYR A 11 30.35 14.65 5.86
C TYR A 11 30.36 15.11 7.32
N SER A 12 31.32 14.58 8.10
CA SER A 12 31.69 15.14 9.40
C SER A 12 32.22 16.57 9.23
N ASP A 13 31.85 17.44 10.16
CA ASP A 13 32.42 18.79 10.20
C ASP A 13 33.86 18.69 10.73
N ILE A 14 34.74 19.52 10.17
CA ILE A 14 36.20 19.47 10.36
C ILE A 14 36.51 19.58 11.85
N GLY A 15 36.81 18.45 12.50
CA GLY A 15 37.22 18.36 13.91
C GLY A 15 36.34 17.51 14.83
N ALA A 16 35.14 17.08 14.39
CA ALA A 16 34.36 16.08 15.12
C ALA A 16 34.60 14.69 14.50
N SER A 17 35.04 13.70 15.29
CA SER A 17 35.25 12.34 14.80
C SER A 17 33.95 11.63 14.38
N SER A 18 32.78 12.23 14.66
CA SER A 18 31.46 11.76 14.23
C SER A 18 30.42 12.85 14.43
N SER A 19 29.54 13.07 13.44
CA SER A 19 28.28 13.80 13.61
C SER A 19 27.15 12.77 13.78
N LYS A 20 26.33 12.91 14.84
CA LYS A 20 25.18 12.03 15.06
C LYS A 20 23.92 12.70 14.52
N PHE A 21 23.28 12.06 13.55
CA PHE A 21 21.96 12.44 13.06
C PHE A 21 20.93 11.48 13.61
N VAL A 22 19.73 12.01 13.90
CA VAL A 22 18.57 11.21 14.26
C VAL A 22 17.56 11.34 13.14
N ILE A 23 17.11 10.22 12.60
CA ILE A 23 16.06 10.18 11.59
C ILE A 23 14.76 9.84 12.32
N GLU A 24 13.76 10.71 12.19
CA GLU A 24 12.47 10.57 12.85
C GLU A 24 11.37 10.54 11.79
N ARG A 25 10.60 9.46 11.74
CA ARG A 25 9.44 9.34 10.86
C ARG A 25 8.26 10.12 11.40
N VAL A 26 7.62 10.92 10.56
CA VAL A 26 6.41 11.68 10.90
C VAL A 26 5.22 10.75 10.86
N LYS A 27 4.64 10.48 12.03
CA LYS A 27 3.55 9.51 12.17
C LYS A 27 2.15 10.07 11.88
N THR A 28 1.96 11.39 11.93
CA THR A 28 0.64 12.03 11.83
C THR A 28 0.69 13.40 11.17
N GLY A 29 -0.43 13.85 10.60
CA GLY A 29 -0.60 15.21 10.05
C GLY A 29 -0.22 15.33 8.57
N THR A 30 -0.09 16.55 8.08
CA THR A 30 0.10 16.87 6.64
C THR A 30 1.33 16.22 5.99
N TYR A 31 2.35 15.91 6.79
CA TYR A 31 3.61 15.33 6.33
C TYR A 31 3.80 13.88 6.81
N GLN A 32 2.71 13.18 7.14
CA GLN A 32 2.76 11.77 7.54
C GLN A 32 3.48 10.93 6.48
N GLY A 33 4.39 10.06 6.92
CA GLY A 33 5.21 9.21 6.05
C GLY A 33 6.58 9.79 5.75
N LEU A 34 6.73 11.11 5.75
CA LEU A 34 8.02 11.79 5.57
C LEU A 34 8.88 11.69 6.83
N TYR A 35 10.14 12.09 6.70
CA TYR A 35 11.15 12.01 7.73
C TYR A 35 11.74 13.37 8.08
N LEU A 36 12.15 13.53 9.33
CA LEU A 36 12.98 14.63 9.80
C LEU A 36 14.37 14.08 10.09
N ILE A 37 15.39 14.69 9.48
CA ILE A 37 16.78 14.42 9.86
C ILE A 37 17.21 15.51 10.85
N ARG A 38 17.55 15.12 12.08
CA ARG A 38 17.94 16.04 13.15
C ARG A 38 19.42 16.00 13.44
N TYR A 39 20.00 17.19 13.63
CA TYR A 39 21.34 17.39 14.18
C TYR A 39 21.21 18.20 15.48
N GLY A 40 21.24 17.52 16.62
CA GLY A 40 20.90 18.11 17.92
C GLY A 40 19.45 18.65 17.96
N ASN A 41 19.32 19.97 18.15
CA ASN A 41 18.02 20.67 18.19
C ASN A 41 17.66 21.33 16.85
N GLN A 42 18.39 21.00 15.79
CA GLN A 42 18.18 21.54 14.45
C GLN A 42 17.75 20.43 13.49
N TYR A 43 17.18 20.84 12.36
CA TYR A 43 16.68 20.00 11.30
C TYR A 43 17.50 20.23 10.03
N LEU A 44 17.74 19.16 9.29
CA LEU A 44 18.24 19.25 7.94
C LEU A 44 17.12 19.74 7.03
N ALA A 45 17.40 20.74 6.20
CA ALA A 45 16.43 21.31 5.28
C ALA A 45 17.04 21.55 3.89
N HIS A 46 16.20 21.46 2.87
CA HIS A 46 16.56 21.75 1.49
C HIS A 46 16.20 23.18 1.11
N ASN A 47 17.05 23.82 0.32
CA ASN A 47 16.79 25.12 -0.28
C ASN A 47 16.47 24.93 -1.77
N THR A 48 15.20 25.05 -2.12
CA THR A 48 14.70 24.89 -3.49
C THR A 48 15.26 25.89 -4.49
N SER A 49 15.75 27.05 -4.03
CA SER A 49 16.29 28.08 -4.94
C SER A 49 17.68 27.77 -5.49
N ASN A 50 18.47 26.96 -4.77
CA ASN A 50 19.85 26.67 -5.13
C ASN A 50 20.25 25.20 -4.93
N ASN A 51 19.29 24.33 -4.65
CA ASN A 51 19.47 22.90 -4.36
C ASN A 51 20.47 22.57 -3.24
N ASN A 52 20.76 23.54 -2.37
CA ASN A 52 21.65 23.29 -1.23
C ASN A 52 20.89 22.73 -0.03
N VAL A 53 21.61 21.95 0.76
CA VAL A 53 21.12 21.42 2.04
C VAL A 53 21.78 22.20 3.17
N TYR A 54 21.00 22.57 4.17
CA TYR A 54 21.44 23.37 5.31
C TYR A 54 20.76 22.89 6.59
N VAL A 55 21.27 23.37 7.73
CA VAL A 55 20.72 23.05 9.05
C VAL A 55 19.96 24.27 9.58
N THR A 56 18.75 24.05 10.09
CA THR A 56 17.85 25.11 10.56
C THR A 56 17.19 24.74 11.89
N SER A 57 16.90 25.71 12.75
CA SER A 57 16.07 25.49 13.94
C SER A 57 14.58 25.39 13.63
N SER A 58 14.16 25.76 12.42
CA SER A 58 12.75 25.79 12.02
C SER A 58 12.31 24.47 11.41
N LYS A 59 11.25 23.88 11.96
CA LYS A 59 10.54 22.73 11.37
C LYS A 59 9.54 23.24 10.31
N SER A 60 10.03 23.51 9.10
CA SER A 60 9.23 23.97 7.95
C SER A 60 9.07 22.85 6.91
N ALA A 61 8.27 23.09 5.85
CA ALA A 61 8.10 22.17 4.73
C ALA A 61 9.43 21.69 4.13
N ALA A 62 10.43 22.57 4.10
CA ALA A 62 11.78 22.30 3.60
C ALA A 62 12.58 21.28 4.44
N ALA A 63 12.14 20.99 5.67
CA ALA A 63 12.82 20.07 6.58
C ALA A 63 12.31 18.64 6.53
N TYR A 64 11.24 18.37 5.76
CA TYR A 64 10.69 17.03 5.58
C TYR A 64 11.32 16.36 4.36
N TRP A 65 11.71 15.10 4.54
CA TRP A 65 12.43 14.31 3.56
C TRP A 65 11.64 13.05 3.22
N SER A 66 11.67 12.66 1.95
CA SER A 66 11.33 11.31 1.53
C SER A 66 12.61 10.50 1.36
N PHE A 67 12.59 9.23 1.75
CA PHE A 67 13.67 8.29 1.44
C PHE A 67 13.07 7.10 0.70
N MET A 68 13.82 6.62 -0.28
CA MET A 68 13.53 5.38 -0.98
C MET A 68 14.84 4.64 -1.15
N ALA A 69 14.80 3.31 -1.01
CA ALA A 69 15.93 2.49 -1.41
C ALA A 69 16.21 2.72 -2.91
N VAL A 70 17.49 2.85 -3.27
CA VAL A 70 17.86 2.96 -4.69
C VAL A 70 17.60 1.62 -5.37
N GLU A 71 18.07 0.54 -4.78
CA GLU A 71 17.89 -0.82 -5.29
C GLU A 71 16.43 -1.26 -5.24
N LYS A 72 15.89 -1.63 -6.41
CA LYS A 72 14.58 -2.24 -6.57
C LYS A 72 14.65 -3.74 -6.37
N ARG A 73 13.64 -4.31 -5.71
CA ARG A 73 13.53 -5.76 -5.43
C ARG A 73 12.28 -6.35 -6.07
N SER A 74 11.61 -7.28 -5.38
CA SER A 74 10.39 -7.87 -5.87
C SER A 74 9.23 -6.88 -5.85
N ALA A 75 8.39 -7.01 -6.87
CA ALA A 75 7.04 -6.48 -6.88
C ALA A 75 6.09 -7.67 -6.95
N GLU A 76 5.34 -7.90 -5.88
CA GLU A 76 4.50 -9.10 -5.77
C GLU A 76 3.03 -8.77 -5.83
N PHE A 77 2.30 -9.51 -6.67
CA PHE A 77 0.85 -9.40 -6.81
C PHE A 77 0.15 -10.69 -6.38
N PHE A 78 -0.56 -10.62 -5.26
CA PHE A 78 -1.41 -11.69 -4.74
C PHE A 78 -2.85 -11.48 -5.20
N CYS A 79 -3.32 -12.35 -6.08
CA CYS A 79 -4.67 -12.32 -6.59
C CYS A 79 -5.48 -13.57 -6.18
N HIS A 80 -6.77 -13.52 -6.45
CA HIS A 80 -7.73 -14.56 -6.15
C HIS A 80 -8.54 -14.92 -7.41
N ASP A 81 -8.69 -16.22 -7.64
CA ASP A 81 -9.59 -16.80 -8.63
C ASP A 81 -10.44 -17.87 -7.92
N TYR A 82 -11.73 -17.60 -7.74
CA TYR A 82 -12.62 -18.57 -7.11
C TYR A 82 -14.07 -18.47 -7.56
N TRP A 83 -14.74 -19.61 -7.43
CA TRP A 83 -16.18 -19.72 -7.61
C TRP A 83 -16.89 -19.69 -6.27
N TYR A 84 -17.97 -18.91 -6.19
CA TYR A 84 -18.82 -18.82 -5.00
C TYR A 84 -20.30 -18.93 -5.39
N THR A 85 -21.16 -19.15 -4.41
CA THR A 85 -22.61 -19.13 -4.58
C THR A 85 -23.16 -17.95 -3.78
N ASP A 86 -23.86 -17.04 -4.44
CA ASP A 86 -24.42 -15.86 -3.78
C ASP A 86 -25.70 -16.19 -2.99
N GLU A 87 -26.29 -15.18 -2.35
CA GLU A 87 -27.52 -15.30 -1.56
C GLU A 87 -28.74 -15.76 -2.39
N GLU A 88 -28.68 -15.59 -3.71
CA GLU A 88 -29.72 -16.00 -4.66
C GLU A 88 -29.52 -17.46 -5.14
N ASN A 89 -28.53 -18.17 -4.59
CA ASN A 89 -28.08 -19.49 -5.05
C ASN A 89 -27.55 -19.50 -6.50
N ILE A 90 -27.02 -18.37 -6.97
CA ILE A 90 -26.41 -18.26 -8.29
C ILE A 90 -24.90 -18.48 -8.14
N GLN A 91 -24.36 -19.37 -8.97
CA GLN A 91 -22.92 -19.56 -9.06
C GLN A 91 -22.28 -18.35 -9.74
N ARG A 92 -21.33 -17.72 -9.04
CA ARG A 92 -20.58 -16.54 -9.46
C ARG A 92 -19.09 -16.87 -9.52
N HIS A 93 -18.35 -16.07 -10.27
CA HIS A 93 -16.91 -16.17 -10.42
C HIS A 93 -16.30 -14.82 -10.05
N PHE A 94 -15.26 -14.84 -9.23
CA PHE A 94 -14.40 -13.70 -8.94
C PHE A 94 -13.02 -14.01 -9.50
N ASP A 95 -12.48 -13.11 -10.32
CA ASP A 95 -11.19 -13.31 -10.97
C ASP A 95 -10.38 -12.00 -10.99
N SER A 96 -9.39 -11.90 -10.11
CA SER A 96 -8.40 -10.83 -10.12
C SER A 96 -7.06 -11.24 -10.78
N SER A 97 -6.98 -12.44 -11.36
CA SER A 97 -5.78 -12.91 -12.11
C SER A 97 -5.64 -12.25 -13.47
N LEU A 98 -6.69 -11.59 -13.96
CA LEU A 98 -6.69 -10.86 -15.23
C LEU A 98 -5.59 -9.79 -15.33
N ASN A 99 -5.08 -9.31 -14.18
CA ASN A 99 -4.03 -8.30 -14.11
C ASN A 99 -2.60 -8.86 -14.04
N TYR A 100 -2.39 -10.18 -14.14
CA TYR A 100 -1.05 -10.80 -14.04
C TYR A 100 -0.04 -10.26 -15.02
N ASP A 101 -0.27 -10.51 -16.31
CA ASP A 101 0.67 -10.14 -17.36
C ASP A 101 0.90 -8.62 -17.36
N TYR A 102 -0.14 -7.85 -17.05
CA TYR A 102 -0.08 -6.40 -17.04
C TYR A 102 0.68 -5.84 -15.84
N PHE A 103 0.50 -6.42 -14.65
CA PHE A 103 1.29 -6.10 -13.45
C PHE A 103 2.76 -6.46 -13.65
N GLU A 104 3.05 -7.69 -14.09
CA GLU A 104 4.42 -8.16 -14.30
C GLU A 104 5.13 -7.34 -15.37
N THR A 105 4.50 -7.14 -16.53
CA THR A 105 5.08 -6.33 -17.61
C THR A 105 5.36 -4.90 -17.14
N THR A 106 4.45 -4.29 -16.38
CA THR A 106 4.64 -2.94 -15.86
C THR A 106 5.81 -2.89 -14.89
N PHE A 107 5.88 -3.77 -13.88
CA PHE A 107 6.94 -3.68 -12.87
C PHE A 107 8.31 -4.18 -13.37
N ASP A 108 8.35 -5.14 -14.30
CA ASP A 108 9.57 -5.53 -14.99
C ASP A 108 10.16 -4.38 -15.81
N SER A 109 9.31 -3.60 -16.50
CA SER A 109 9.76 -2.41 -17.26
C SER A 109 10.39 -1.35 -16.36
N LEU A 110 9.98 -1.34 -15.08
CA LEU A 110 10.47 -0.45 -14.03
C LEU A 110 11.68 -1.02 -13.28
N ASN A 111 12.24 -2.15 -13.71
CA ASN A 111 13.37 -2.87 -13.09
C ASN A 111 13.07 -3.46 -11.69
N TYR A 112 11.83 -3.86 -11.41
CA TYR A 112 11.53 -4.76 -10.30
C TYR A 112 11.59 -6.21 -10.78
N ASP A 113 11.74 -7.16 -9.85
CA ASP A 113 11.51 -8.60 -10.09
C ASP A 113 10.02 -8.89 -9.86
N ALA A 114 9.21 -8.76 -10.91
CA ALA A 114 7.76 -8.83 -10.75
C ALA A 114 7.24 -10.27 -10.75
N ILE A 115 6.44 -10.64 -9.75
CA ILE A 115 5.90 -11.99 -9.60
C ILE A 115 4.44 -11.94 -9.16
N SER A 116 3.57 -12.66 -9.87
CA SER A 116 2.18 -12.83 -9.50
C SER A 116 1.89 -14.20 -8.88
N TYR A 117 0.93 -14.23 -7.97
CA TYR A 117 0.54 -15.41 -7.24
C TYR A 117 -0.97 -15.55 -7.13
N GLU A 118 -1.47 -16.76 -7.40
CA GLU A 118 -2.89 -17.08 -7.30
C GLU A 118 -3.21 -17.84 -6.02
N ASN A 119 -4.26 -17.42 -5.31
CA ASN A 119 -4.91 -18.21 -4.26
C ASN A 119 -3.91 -18.75 -3.21
N LYS A 120 -2.86 -17.97 -2.90
CA LYS A 120 -1.83 -18.38 -1.94
C LYS A 120 -2.34 -18.31 -0.52
N ARG A 121 -1.77 -19.15 0.32
CA ARG A 121 -2.06 -19.20 1.76
C ARG A 121 -1.50 -17.98 2.46
N ALA A 122 -2.16 -17.55 3.53
CA ALA A 122 -1.81 -16.35 4.29
C ALA A 122 -0.36 -16.36 4.81
N ALA A 123 0.21 -17.55 5.05
CA ALA A 123 1.61 -17.71 5.41
C ALA A 123 2.57 -17.09 4.38
N ILE A 124 2.33 -17.35 3.09
CA ILE A 124 3.17 -16.88 1.99
C ILE A 124 3.02 -15.37 1.83
N LEU A 125 1.77 -14.86 1.88
CA LEU A 125 1.50 -13.42 1.84
C LEU A 125 2.20 -12.69 2.99
N TYR A 126 2.18 -13.28 4.20
CA TYR A 126 2.77 -12.66 5.39
C TYR A 126 4.29 -12.68 5.34
N GLU A 127 4.88 -13.77 4.84
CA GLU A 127 6.33 -13.90 4.63
C GLU A 127 6.82 -12.91 3.57
N SER A 128 6.16 -12.80 2.41
CA SER A 128 6.62 -11.88 1.36
C SER A 128 6.51 -10.41 1.78
N LEU A 129 5.40 -10.04 2.42
CA LEU A 129 5.20 -8.70 2.98
C LEU A 129 6.34 -8.33 3.93
N GLY A 130 6.79 -9.26 4.77
CA GLY A 130 7.77 -9.03 5.82
C GLY A 130 9.24 -9.16 5.44
N GLU A 131 9.57 -9.79 4.30
CA GLU A 131 10.96 -10.17 3.99
C GLU A 131 11.45 -9.73 2.61
N ASN A 132 10.57 -9.66 1.60
CA ASN A 132 11.03 -9.67 0.21
C ASN A 132 10.65 -8.41 -0.58
N ASP A 133 9.52 -7.77 -0.26
CA ASP A 133 8.84 -6.94 -1.25
C ASP A 133 9.10 -5.43 -1.12
N ASP A 134 9.47 -4.82 -2.24
CA ASP A 134 9.38 -3.36 -2.40
C ASP A 134 7.94 -2.95 -2.69
N ILE A 135 7.22 -3.75 -3.49
CA ILE A 135 5.81 -3.54 -3.84
C ILE A 135 5.02 -4.77 -3.45
N PHE A 136 3.98 -4.58 -2.65
CA PHE A 136 3.05 -5.64 -2.29
C PHE A 136 1.64 -5.22 -2.72
N VAL A 137 1.01 -6.00 -3.60
CA VAL A 137 -0.38 -5.80 -4.01
C VAL A 137 -1.17 -7.04 -3.67
N PHE A 138 -2.24 -6.87 -2.90
CA PHE A 138 -3.22 -7.92 -2.65
C PHE A 138 -4.56 -7.51 -3.26
N MET A 139 -5.16 -8.36 -4.07
CA MET A 139 -6.52 -8.17 -4.59
C MET A 139 -7.37 -9.43 -4.39
N GLY A 140 -8.29 -9.36 -3.43
CA GLY A 140 -9.09 -10.51 -3.02
C GLY A 140 -10.01 -10.18 -1.85
N HIS A 141 -10.28 -11.17 -1.00
CA HIS A 141 -11.16 -10.97 0.16
C HIS A 141 -10.52 -10.10 1.24
N GLY A 142 -11.28 -9.11 1.68
CA GLY A 142 -10.93 -8.25 2.80
C GLY A 142 -12.11 -8.05 3.74
N THR A 143 -11.79 -7.49 4.90
CA THR A 143 -12.75 -6.89 5.82
C THR A 143 -12.03 -5.84 6.67
N ASN A 144 -12.74 -5.21 7.58
CA ASN A 144 -12.17 -4.27 8.55
C ASN A 144 -10.94 -4.86 9.23
N GLY A 145 -9.78 -4.26 8.98
CA GLY A 145 -8.49 -4.64 9.56
C GLY A 145 -7.93 -6.00 9.14
N ALA A 146 -8.43 -6.66 8.09
CA ALA A 146 -7.91 -7.96 7.65
C ALA A 146 -8.05 -8.26 6.15
N ILE A 147 -7.17 -9.12 5.65
CA ILE A 147 -7.27 -9.78 4.34
C ILE A 147 -7.29 -11.31 4.51
N PHE A 148 -7.93 -12.01 3.59
CA PHE A 148 -8.13 -13.46 3.65
C PHE A 148 -7.55 -14.14 2.43
N SER A 149 -6.87 -15.26 2.67
CA SER A 149 -6.51 -16.22 1.63
C SER A 149 -7.63 -17.23 1.45
N THR A 150 -8.03 -17.52 0.21
CA THR A 150 -9.09 -18.49 -0.09
C THR A 150 -8.61 -19.58 -1.04
N THR A 151 -9.35 -20.67 -1.09
CA THR A 151 -9.22 -21.67 -2.17
C THR A 151 -10.05 -21.24 -3.39
N THR A 152 -9.91 -21.96 -4.50
CA THR A 152 -10.72 -21.81 -5.72
C THR A 152 -12.24 -22.02 -5.55
N ARG A 153 -12.70 -22.37 -4.34
CA ARG A 153 -14.11 -22.54 -3.97
C ARG A 153 -14.57 -21.57 -2.88
N ASP A 154 -13.86 -20.46 -2.73
CA ASP A 154 -14.14 -19.43 -1.71
C ASP A 154 -14.11 -19.94 -0.26
N ILE A 155 -13.24 -20.91 0.01
CA ILE A 155 -13.03 -21.41 1.38
C ILE A 155 -11.82 -20.70 1.97
N ALA A 156 -12.02 -19.92 3.02
CA ALA A 156 -10.95 -19.26 3.74
C ALA A 156 -9.93 -20.27 4.29
N THR A 157 -8.65 -20.06 3.97
CA THR A 157 -7.51 -20.91 4.37
C THR A 157 -6.59 -20.23 5.38
N GLY A 158 -6.75 -18.92 5.58
CA GLY A 158 -5.96 -18.13 6.51
C GLY A 158 -6.27 -16.64 6.35
N CYS A 159 -5.70 -15.83 7.23
CA CYS A 159 -5.83 -14.38 7.15
C CYS A 159 -4.59 -13.66 7.69
N ILE A 160 -4.40 -12.43 7.22
CA ILE A 160 -3.50 -11.45 7.82
C ILE A 160 -4.39 -10.39 8.46
N LEU A 161 -4.15 -10.12 9.74
CA LEU A 161 -4.91 -9.16 10.53
C LEU A 161 -3.99 -8.06 11.05
N ALA A 162 -4.55 -6.88 11.32
CA ALA A 162 -3.83 -5.77 11.90
C ALA A 162 -3.22 -6.12 13.29
N ASN A 163 -3.97 -6.85 14.14
CA ASN A 163 -3.58 -7.09 15.53
C ASN A 163 -4.04 -8.45 16.08
N SER A 164 -3.26 -9.02 17.01
CA SER A 164 -3.56 -10.29 17.68
C SER A 164 -4.80 -10.30 18.58
N ASN A 165 -5.30 -9.11 18.96
CA ASN A 165 -6.57 -8.96 19.68
C ASN A 165 -7.80 -8.97 18.76
N MET A 166 -7.63 -9.05 17.44
CA MET A 166 -8.74 -9.24 16.51
C MET A 166 -9.18 -10.69 16.53
N ASN A 167 -10.49 -10.93 16.62
CA ASN A 167 -11.06 -12.27 16.73
C ASN A 167 -11.82 -12.64 15.45
N TYR A 168 -11.11 -13.26 14.51
CA TYR A 168 -11.70 -14.00 13.41
C TYR A 168 -11.47 -15.48 13.69
N TYR A 169 -12.53 -16.30 13.64
CA TYR A 169 -12.45 -17.74 13.92
C TYR A 169 -11.81 -18.52 12.74
N ILE A 170 -10.56 -18.20 12.40
CA ILE A 170 -9.80 -18.81 11.30
C ILE A 170 -8.50 -19.40 11.88
N VAL A 171 -8.18 -20.63 11.47
CA VAL A 171 -7.13 -21.46 12.11
C VAL A 171 -5.70 -20.99 11.79
N TYR A 172 -5.52 -20.18 10.74
CA TYR A 172 -4.21 -19.72 10.27
C TYR A 172 -4.17 -18.19 10.16
N SER A 173 -4.12 -17.55 11.33
CA SER A 173 -4.07 -16.09 11.47
C SER A 173 -2.65 -15.58 11.69
N TYR A 174 -2.27 -14.59 10.90
CA TYR A 174 -1.01 -13.86 11.00
C TYR A 174 -1.30 -12.40 11.34
N TYR A 175 -0.40 -11.74 12.08
CA TYR A 175 -0.72 -10.44 12.68
C TYR A 175 0.37 -9.43 12.35
N ILE A 176 0.01 -8.34 11.68
CA ILE A 176 0.95 -7.25 11.38
C ILE A 176 1.58 -6.71 12.66
N SER A 177 0.83 -6.65 13.78
CA SER A 177 1.35 -6.26 15.09
C SER A 177 2.57 -7.06 15.57
N ASN A 178 2.75 -8.29 15.07
CA ASN A 178 3.86 -9.18 15.45
C ASN A 178 5.14 -8.92 14.67
N PHE A 179 5.12 -8.12 13.60
CA PHE A 179 6.35 -7.66 12.97
C PHE A 179 7.17 -6.79 13.93
N ASP A 180 8.49 -6.85 13.81
CA ASP A 180 9.37 -5.96 14.55
C ASP A 180 9.20 -4.49 14.10
N GLU A 181 9.64 -3.55 14.93
CA GLU A 181 9.66 -2.14 14.52
C GLU A 181 10.51 -1.95 13.25
N ASN A 182 9.95 -1.25 12.26
CA ASN A 182 10.58 -1.00 10.95
C ASN A 182 10.85 -2.26 10.11
N GLN A 183 10.27 -3.42 10.44
CA GLN A 183 10.42 -4.60 9.60
C GLN A 183 9.92 -4.37 8.17
N LEU A 184 8.92 -3.52 7.99
CA LEU A 184 8.36 -3.16 6.68
C LEU A 184 8.99 -1.91 6.05
N ALA A 185 10.13 -1.44 6.54
CA ALA A 185 10.76 -0.21 6.05
C ALA A 185 11.27 -0.28 4.61
N LEU A 186 11.24 -1.46 3.99
CA LEU A 186 11.61 -1.67 2.59
C LEU A 186 10.40 -1.62 1.66
N ASN A 187 9.19 -1.86 2.16
CA ASN A 187 7.98 -1.80 1.35
C ASN A 187 7.69 -0.34 0.97
N ARG A 188 7.95 0.00 -0.30
CA ARG A 188 7.68 1.30 -0.92
C ARG A 188 6.18 1.53 -1.05
N CYS A 189 5.44 0.50 -1.45
CA CYS A 189 4.00 0.59 -1.69
C CYS A 189 3.31 -0.72 -1.31
N VAL A 190 2.29 -0.62 -0.45
CA VAL A 190 1.44 -1.76 -0.07
C VAL A 190 -0.01 -1.44 -0.40
N LEU A 191 -0.64 -2.22 -1.27
CA LEU A 191 -2.02 -2.04 -1.72
C LEU A 191 -2.89 -3.22 -1.28
N TYR A 192 -3.84 -2.98 -0.38
CA TYR A 192 -4.85 -3.97 0.04
C TYR A 192 -6.17 -3.71 -0.70
N LEU A 193 -6.27 -4.20 -1.94
CA LEU A 193 -7.47 -4.15 -2.78
C LEU A 193 -8.44 -5.28 -2.43
N GLY A 194 -8.92 -5.30 -1.19
CA GLY A 194 -10.03 -6.13 -0.75
C GLY A 194 -11.08 -5.30 -0.02
N CYS A 195 -12.29 -5.83 0.14
CA CYS A 195 -13.41 -5.13 0.77
C CYS A 195 -13.04 -4.55 2.14
N SER A 196 -13.25 -3.26 2.36
CA SER A 196 -13.16 -2.61 3.68
C SER A 196 -11.81 -2.78 4.42
N THR A 197 -10.72 -3.10 3.72
CA THR A 197 -9.39 -3.29 4.30
C THR A 197 -8.81 -2.03 4.97
N GLY A 198 -9.26 -0.86 4.54
CA GLY A 198 -8.92 0.44 5.10
C GLY A 198 -9.85 0.91 6.23
N LEU A 199 -10.82 0.09 6.66
CA LEU A 199 -11.70 0.41 7.77
C LEU A 199 -11.20 -0.13 9.11
N ASP A 200 -11.55 0.61 10.15
CA ASP A 200 -11.34 0.24 11.54
C ASP A 200 -12.17 -0.98 11.94
N TYR A 201 -11.52 -1.96 12.56
CA TYR A 201 -12.16 -2.98 13.37
C TYR A 201 -12.12 -2.54 14.83
N THR A 202 -13.28 -2.39 15.47
CA THR A 202 -13.37 -1.98 16.88
C THR A 202 -13.99 -3.09 17.72
N ASN A 203 -13.33 -3.46 18.82
CA ASN A 203 -13.86 -4.35 19.85
C ASN A 203 -13.57 -3.78 21.26
N SER A 204 -13.84 -4.55 22.30
CA SER A 204 -13.61 -4.11 23.69
C SER A 204 -12.13 -3.89 24.07
N GLN A 205 -11.19 -4.28 23.22
CA GLN A 205 -9.75 -4.27 23.46
C GLN A 205 -9.08 -3.11 22.73
N GLY A 206 -9.72 -2.55 21.70
CA GLY A 206 -9.22 -1.41 20.94
C GLY A 206 -9.84 -1.28 19.56
N THR A 207 -9.25 -0.36 18.80
CA THR A 207 -9.53 -0.11 17.38
C THR A 207 -8.27 -0.46 16.59
N TYR A 208 -8.44 -1.25 15.53
CA TYR A 208 -7.34 -1.77 14.71
C TYR A 208 -7.63 -1.55 13.24
N ASN A 209 -6.66 -1.02 12.52
CA ASN A 209 -6.73 -0.75 11.10
C ASN A 209 -5.54 -1.41 10.40
N LEU A 210 -5.78 -2.14 9.31
CA LEU A 210 -4.72 -2.89 8.61
C LEU A 210 -3.72 -1.93 7.98
N VAL A 211 -4.23 -0.85 7.37
CA VAL A 211 -3.42 0.16 6.69
C VAL A 211 -2.51 0.88 7.70
N ASP A 212 -3.06 1.30 8.84
CA ASP A 212 -2.26 1.92 9.90
C ASP A 212 -1.24 0.95 10.51
N ALA A 213 -1.64 -0.28 10.81
CA ALA A 213 -0.73 -1.26 11.41
C ALA A 213 0.47 -1.54 10.50
N THR A 214 0.24 -1.69 9.19
CA THR A 214 1.31 -1.91 8.21
C THR A 214 2.23 -0.69 8.11
N PHE A 215 1.66 0.52 8.11
CA PHE A 215 2.44 1.75 8.10
C PHE A 215 3.27 1.93 9.38
N GLU A 216 2.71 1.63 10.55
CA GLU A 216 3.41 1.69 11.84
C GLU A 216 4.61 0.74 11.92
N LYS A 217 4.59 -0.34 11.13
CA LYS A 217 5.72 -1.29 11.00
C LYS A 217 6.78 -0.89 9.98
N GLY A 218 6.62 0.26 9.32
CA GLY A 218 7.68 0.89 8.51
C GLY A 218 7.33 1.11 7.05
N ALA A 219 6.26 0.49 6.53
CA ALA A 219 5.90 0.61 5.11
C ALA A 219 5.71 2.07 4.71
N HIS A 220 6.29 2.49 3.59
CA HIS A 220 6.38 3.89 3.17
C HIS A 220 5.04 4.49 2.78
N PHE A 221 4.25 3.72 2.02
CA PHE A 221 2.91 4.05 1.62
C PHE A 221 2.03 2.80 1.72
N VAL A 222 0.84 2.94 2.29
CA VAL A 222 -0.13 1.86 2.41
C VAL A 222 -1.52 2.37 2.03
N LEU A 223 -2.27 1.56 1.29
CA LEU A 223 -3.63 1.84 0.88
C LEU A 223 -4.53 0.63 1.13
N GLY A 224 -5.77 0.89 1.55
CA GLY A 224 -6.85 -0.08 1.62
C GLY A 224 -8.16 0.53 1.15
N THR A 225 -9.19 -0.28 0.96
CA THR A 225 -10.51 0.20 0.52
C THR A 225 -11.45 0.39 1.70
N THR A 226 -12.38 1.34 1.60
CA THR A 226 -13.31 1.69 2.69
C THR A 226 -14.74 1.19 2.46
N GLU A 227 -15.01 0.51 1.34
CA GLU A 227 -16.28 -0.17 1.06
C GLU A 227 -16.03 -1.55 0.45
N THR A 228 -17.11 -2.28 0.15
CA THR A 228 -17.05 -3.43 -0.74
C THR A 228 -16.58 -3.00 -2.11
N ILE A 229 -15.58 -3.70 -2.64
CA ILE A 229 -15.11 -3.55 -4.02
C ILE A 229 -15.29 -4.87 -4.77
N TYR A 230 -15.66 -4.77 -6.03
CA TYR A 230 -15.81 -5.91 -6.93
C TYR A 230 -14.63 -5.97 -7.91
N ASP A 231 -14.34 -7.15 -8.46
CA ASP A 231 -13.34 -7.36 -9.50
C ASP A 231 -13.55 -6.47 -10.73
N ILE A 232 -14.81 -6.26 -11.15
CA ILE A 232 -15.19 -5.32 -12.22
C ILE A 232 -14.75 -3.86 -11.95
N GLN A 233 -14.43 -3.51 -10.70
CA GLN A 233 -13.87 -2.20 -10.34
C GLN A 233 -12.36 -2.29 -10.08
N GLY A 234 -11.95 -3.28 -9.28
CA GLY A 234 -10.58 -3.39 -8.82
C GLY A 234 -9.61 -3.68 -9.95
N ASN A 235 -10.00 -4.51 -10.93
CA ASN A 235 -9.15 -4.86 -12.05
C ASN A 235 -8.81 -3.63 -12.90
N PRO A 236 -9.80 -2.92 -13.50
CA PRO A 236 -9.51 -1.72 -14.29
C PRO A 236 -8.89 -0.59 -13.46
N TRP A 237 -9.25 -0.46 -12.17
CA TRP A 237 -8.59 0.54 -11.32
C TRP A 237 -7.10 0.28 -11.17
N LEU A 238 -6.71 -0.99 -10.92
CA LEU A 238 -5.30 -1.36 -10.80
C LEU A 238 -4.58 -1.18 -12.14
N GLU A 239 -5.20 -1.53 -13.27
CA GLU A 239 -4.65 -1.26 -14.60
C GLU A 239 -4.35 0.25 -14.79
N TYR A 240 -5.33 1.12 -14.52
CA TYR A 240 -5.12 2.57 -14.66
C TYR A 240 -4.08 3.12 -13.68
N PHE A 241 -4.02 2.60 -12.46
CA PHE A 241 -2.98 2.97 -11.51
C PHE A 241 -1.60 2.64 -12.07
N LEU A 242 -1.42 1.43 -12.58
CA LEU A 242 -0.18 0.94 -13.16
C LEU A 242 0.21 1.70 -14.45
N ASP A 243 -0.72 2.01 -15.34
CA ASP A 243 -0.50 2.89 -16.51
C ASP A 243 0.16 4.21 -16.08
N SER A 244 -0.44 4.88 -15.09
CA SER A 244 0.03 6.16 -14.61
C SER A 244 1.40 6.08 -13.93
N ILE A 245 1.66 4.99 -13.18
CA ILE A 245 2.99 4.72 -12.61
C ILE A 245 4.04 4.50 -13.72
N ASN A 246 3.70 3.74 -14.76
CA ASN A 246 4.59 3.49 -15.90
C ASN A 246 4.92 4.79 -16.66
N GLU A 247 3.99 5.74 -16.71
CA GLU A 247 4.18 7.09 -17.26
C GLU A 247 5.00 8.03 -16.36
N GLY A 248 5.47 7.54 -15.19
CA GLY A 248 6.33 8.30 -14.28
C GLY A 248 5.56 9.21 -13.32
N SER A 249 4.30 8.91 -13.04
CA SER A 249 3.52 9.62 -12.02
C SER A 249 3.92 9.20 -10.61
N THR A 250 3.70 10.08 -9.64
CA THR A 250 3.77 9.73 -8.21
C THR A 250 2.61 8.78 -7.84
N ILE A 251 2.72 8.08 -6.71
CA ILE A 251 1.64 7.23 -6.18
C ILE A 251 0.32 8.00 -6.05
N GLN A 252 0.38 9.24 -5.55
CA GLN A 252 -0.82 10.08 -5.38
C GLN A 252 -1.46 10.47 -6.72
N GLU A 253 -0.66 10.81 -7.72
CA GLU A 253 -1.13 11.12 -9.07
C GLU A 253 -1.73 9.88 -9.74
N ALA A 254 -1.11 8.71 -9.58
CA ALA A 254 -1.62 7.45 -10.10
C ALA A 254 -2.96 7.04 -9.48
N ILE A 255 -3.14 7.25 -8.18
CA ILE A 255 -4.44 7.07 -7.51
C ILE A 255 -5.50 8.01 -8.08
N ALA A 256 -5.14 9.28 -8.28
CA ALA A 256 -6.07 10.28 -8.83
C ALA A 256 -6.48 9.92 -10.26
N TYR A 257 -5.53 9.49 -11.10
CA TYR A 257 -5.78 9.03 -12.45
C TYR A 257 -6.66 7.78 -12.46
N ALA A 258 -6.34 6.75 -11.67
CA ALA A 258 -7.13 5.53 -11.59
C ALA A 258 -8.58 5.79 -11.16
N ASN A 259 -8.78 6.68 -10.17
CA ASN A 259 -10.12 7.07 -9.73
C ASN A 259 -10.88 7.87 -10.80
N TRP A 260 -10.19 8.73 -11.54
CA TRP A 260 -10.78 9.50 -12.63
C TRP A 260 -11.17 8.61 -13.82
N SER A 261 -10.27 7.69 -14.22
CA SER A 261 -10.45 6.79 -15.36
C SER A 261 -11.52 5.73 -15.11
N LEU A 262 -11.69 5.28 -13.86
CA LEU A 262 -12.82 4.44 -13.46
C LEU A 262 -14.18 5.19 -13.52
N GLY A 263 -14.16 6.51 -13.71
CA GLY A 263 -15.34 7.36 -13.73
C GLY A 263 -16.44 6.82 -14.67
N ASN A 264 -17.58 6.46 -14.06
CA ASN A 264 -18.81 5.95 -14.69
C ASN A 264 -18.90 4.43 -14.93
N VAL A 265 -18.17 3.60 -14.17
CA VAL A 265 -18.48 2.15 -14.15
C VAL A 265 -19.84 1.93 -13.47
N GLN A 266 -20.74 1.24 -14.17
CA GLN A 266 -22.03 0.80 -13.66
C GLN A 266 -21.90 -0.61 -13.09
N ILE A 267 -22.26 -0.76 -11.81
CA ILE A 267 -22.13 -2.03 -11.08
C ILE A 267 -23.52 -2.56 -10.76
N PRO A 268 -23.82 -3.82 -11.09
CA PRO A 268 -25.04 -4.45 -10.63
C PRO A 268 -25.06 -4.51 -9.09
N CYS A 269 -26.04 -3.87 -8.45
CA CYS A 269 -26.16 -3.79 -7.00
C CYS A 269 -27.44 -4.43 -6.45
N GLY A 270 -28.20 -5.12 -7.30
CA GLY A 270 -29.41 -5.85 -6.90
C GLY A 270 -30.39 -6.03 -8.05
N LYS A 271 -31.58 -6.50 -7.71
CA LYS A 271 -32.75 -6.55 -8.58
C LYS A 271 -33.84 -5.61 -8.06
N ASP A 272 -34.60 -4.99 -8.96
CA ASP A 272 -35.81 -4.25 -8.59
C ASP A 272 -36.99 -5.19 -8.37
N GLU A 273 -38.17 -4.63 -8.05
CA GLU A 273 -39.39 -5.39 -7.82
C GLU A 273 -39.87 -6.23 -9.03
N ASN A 274 -39.35 -5.93 -10.22
CA ASN A 274 -39.66 -6.64 -11.47
C ASN A 274 -38.59 -7.69 -11.84
N GLY A 275 -37.50 -7.78 -11.07
CA GLY A 275 -36.36 -8.65 -11.36
C GLY A 275 -35.32 -8.04 -12.31
N ASP A 276 -35.44 -6.75 -12.67
CA ASP A 276 -34.48 -6.04 -13.49
C ASP A 276 -33.23 -5.67 -12.69
N THR A 277 -32.05 -5.78 -13.31
CA THR A 277 -30.79 -5.46 -12.63
C THR A 277 -30.70 -3.96 -12.35
N ILE A 278 -30.54 -3.60 -11.08
CA ILE A 278 -30.25 -2.22 -10.65
C ILE A 278 -28.75 -1.99 -10.75
N TYR A 279 -28.36 -0.87 -11.35
CA TYR A 279 -26.96 -0.46 -11.43
C TYR A 279 -26.69 0.74 -10.51
N ARG A 280 -25.59 0.70 -9.76
CA ARG A 280 -24.99 1.86 -9.09
C ARG A 280 -23.86 2.38 -9.94
N THR A 281 -23.84 3.67 -10.22
CA THR A 281 -22.65 4.33 -10.77
C THR A 281 -21.64 4.53 -9.64
N VAL A 282 -20.41 4.06 -9.83
CA VAL A 282 -19.32 4.30 -8.90
C VAL A 282 -18.29 5.26 -9.51
N TYR A 283 -17.79 6.16 -8.67
CA TYR A 283 -16.79 7.16 -9.01
C TYR A 283 -15.48 6.83 -8.28
N GLY A 284 -14.57 6.13 -8.96
CA GLY A 284 -13.31 5.68 -8.36
C GLY A 284 -13.49 4.61 -7.28
N LEU A 285 -12.39 4.17 -6.67
CA LEU A 285 -12.44 3.32 -5.50
C LEU A 285 -12.53 4.17 -4.21
N PRO A 286 -13.38 3.78 -3.25
CA PRO A 286 -13.38 4.38 -1.93
C PRO A 286 -12.15 3.88 -1.17
N ILE A 287 -11.17 4.76 -0.97
CA ILE A 287 -9.84 4.40 -0.44
C ILE A 287 -9.53 5.12 0.86
N TYR A 288 -8.73 4.45 1.69
CA TYR A 288 -8.01 5.00 2.82
C TYR A 288 -6.53 4.73 2.61
N SER A 289 -5.69 5.75 2.73
CA SER A 289 -4.24 5.60 2.58
C SER A 289 -3.49 6.45 3.60
N VAL A 290 -2.29 5.98 3.93
CA VAL A 290 -1.34 6.66 4.82
C VAL A 290 0.06 6.56 4.23
N GLY A 291 0.88 7.56 4.55
CA GLY A 291 2.28 7.61 4.16
C GLY A 291 2.58 8.49 2.96
N ASP A 292 3.76 8.29 2.38
CA ASP A 292 4.32 9.22 1.40
C ASP A 292 3.83 8.93 -0.03
N GLY A 293 2.71 9.54 -0.40
CA GLY A 293 2.16 9.46 -1.76
C GLY A 293 2.96 10.23 -2.83
N THR A 294 4.00 11.01 -2.45
CA THR A 294 4.83 11.76 -3.39
C THR A 294 5.96 10.94 -4.01
N GLN A 295 6.10 9.68 -3.56
CA GLN A 295 7.07 8.73 -4.09
C GLN A 295 6.75 8.34 -5.53
N TYR A 296 7.81 8.21 -6.34
CA TYR A 296 7.74 7.64 -7.68
C TYR A 296 8.21 6.19 -7.61
N LEU A 297 7.48 5.27 -8.23
CA LEU A 297 7.91 3.87 -8.30
C LEU A 297 8.88 3.63 -9.48
N ASN A 298 8.98 4.58 -10.41
CA ASN A 298 9.83 4.56 -11.62
C ASN A 298 11.17 5.34 -11.47
N ILE A 299 11.73 5.49 -10.26
CA ILE A 299 13.05 6.18 -10.16
C ILE A 299 14.15 5.21 -10.59
N GLU A 300 15.04 5.67 -11.49
CA GLU A 300 16.31 5.01 -11.86
C GLU A 300 17.42 5.28 -10.84
#